data_AF-A0A0U5BMQ5-F1
#
_entry.id   AF-A0A0U5BMQ5-F1
#
_cell.length_a   1.000
_cell.length_b   1.000
_cell.length_c   1.000
_cell.angle_alpha   90.00
_cell.angle_beta   90.00
_cell.angle_gamma   90.00
#
_symmetry.space_group_name_H-M   'P 1'
#
loop_
_entity.id
_entity.type
_entity.pdbx_description
1 polymer ?
#
loop_
_entity_poly.entity_id
_entity_poly.type
_entity_poly.pdbx_seq_one_letter_code
_entity_poly.pdbx_strand_id
1 'polypeptide(L)'
;MSKLDLAQLQAESQAGNPAATVLYGSRTARSSRFESGVAILRKAAATGNIYAYYGLSEVYNGDTPQKNLVESAAYLRLAYLLGDRKASVAIARRGLSDVENIAADERAAVLYQIFANSPRPSPRPFE
;
A
#
# COMPACT_ATOMS: atom_id res chain seq x y z
N MET A 1 11.48 21.77 -4.04
CA MET A 1 11.26 20.55 -4.84
C MET A 1 9.95 20.71 -5.59
N SER A 2 9.96 20.72 -6.92
CA SER A 2 8.71 20.80 -7.68
C SER A 2 7.90 19.53 -7.38
N LYS A 3 6.69 19.68 -6.84
CA LYS A 3 5.80 18.54 -6.65
C LYS A 3 5.33 18.16 -8.05
N LEU A 4 5.67 16.96 -8.52
CA LEU A 4 5.02 16.38 -9.72
C LEU A 4 3.52 16.55 -9.54
N ASP A 5 2.82 17.12 -10.53
CA ASP A 5 1.37 17.24 -10.47
C ASP A 5 0.70 15.88 -10.74
N LEU A 6 -0.63 15.80 -10.62
CA LEU A 6 -1.33 14.52 -10.79
C LEU A 6 -1.28 14.02 -12.23
N ALA A 7 -1.25 14.92 -13.22
CA ALA A 7 -1.23 14.58 -14.64
C ALA A 7 0.12 13.97 -15.05
N GLN A 8 1.22 14.53 -14.54
CA GLN A 8 2.56 14.00 -14.74
C GLN A 8 2.70 12.60 -14.11
N LEU A 9 2.19 12.41 -12.89
CA LEU A 9 2.18 11.10 -12.23
C LEU A 9 1.35 10.07 -13.00
N GLN A 10 0.23 10.50 -13.59
CA GLN A 10 -0.59 9.65 -14.44
C GLN A 10 0.16 9.24 -15.71
N ALA A 11 0.82 10.17 -16.39
CA ALA A 11 1.58 9.90 -17.61
C ALA A 11 2.74 8.93 -17.34
N GLU A 12 3.51 9.14 -16.27
CA GLU A 12 4.60 8.23 -15.89
C GLU A 12 4.08 6.86 -15.43
N SER A 13 2.93 6.81 -14.75
CA SER A 13 2.28 5.55 -14.40
C SER A 13 1.88 4.76 -15.66
N GLN A 14 1.32 5.45 -16.67
CA GLN A 14 0.97 4.84 -17.96
C GLN A 14 2.21 4.39 -18.75
N ALA A 15 3.34 5.07 -18.58
CA ALA A 15 4.65 4.65 -19.12
C ALA A 15 5.28 3.46 -18.35
N GLY A 16 4.61 2.94 -17.32
CA GLY A 16 5.07 1.76 -16.58
C GLY A 16 5.98 2.06 -15.39
N ASN A 17 6.11 3.32 -14.96
CA ASN A 17 6.92 3.65 -13.79
C ASN A 17 6.20 3.15 -12.50
N PRO A 18 6.82 2.23 -11.74
CA PRO A 18 6.18 1.64 -10.56
C PRO A 18 6.02 2.64 -9.41
N ALA A 19 6.95 3.59 -9.23
CA ALA A 19 6.86 4.60 -8.20
C ALA A 19 5.78 5.65 -8.53
N ALA A 20 5.74 6.10 -9.79
CA ALA A 20 4.70 7.01 -10.26
C ALA A 20 3.31 6.40 -10.14
N THR A 21 3.15 5.10 -10.43
CA THR A 21 1.89 4.37 -10.25
C THR A 21 1.40 4.39 -8.81
N VAL A 22 2.29 4.20 -7.83
CA VAL A 22 1.93 4.27 -6.41
C VAL A 22 1.55 5.68 -6.00
N LEU A 23 2.34 6.68 -6.38
CA LEU A 23 2.04 8.08 -6.06
C LEU A 23 0.73 8.55 -6.72
N TYR A 24 0.49 8.18 -7.97
CA TYR A 24 -0.74 8.47 -8.71
C TYR A 24 -1.95 7.83 -8.02
N GLY A 25 -1.89 6.54 -7.71
CA GLY A 25 -2.96 5.81 -7.02
C GLY A 25 -3.25 6.38 -5.63
N SER A 26 -2.22 6.64 -4.82
CA SER A 26 -2.40 7.22 -3.48
C SER A 26 -2.98 8.63 -3.51
N ARG A 27 -2.57 9.48 -4.45
CA ARG A 27 -3.16 10.83 -4.59
C ARG A 27 -4.59 10.77 -5.10
N THR A 28 -4.86 9.90 -6.08
CA THR A 28 -6.22 9.66 -6.60
C THR A 28 -7.16 9.24 -5.48
N ALA A 29 -6.72 8.31 -4.62
CA ALA A 29 -7.53 7.84 -3.49
C ALA A 29 -7.87 8.95 -2.49
N ARG A 30 -6.93 9.87 -2.24
CA ARG A 30 -7.11 11.00 -1.30
C ARG A 30 -7.94 12.15 -1.89
N SER A 31 -7.97 12.32 -3.21
CA SER A 31 -8.72 13.37 -3.90
C SER A 31 -10.18 12.96 -4.20
N SER A 32 -10.87 12.37 -3.21
CA SER A 32 -12.27 11.93 -3.31
C SER A 32 -12.56 10.81 -4.35
N ARG A 33 -11.52 10.18 -4.92
CA ARG A 33 -11.65 9.02 -5.82
C ARG A 33 -11.03 7.78 -5.18
N PHE A 34 -11.48 7.51 -3.95
CA PHE A 34 -10.95 6.46 -3.09
C PHE A 34 -10.85 5.11 -3.82
N GLU A 35 -11.98 4.61 -4.32
CA GLU A 35 -12.05 3.30 -5.00
C GLU A 35 -11.14 3.23 -6.23
N SER A 36 -11.09 4.29 -7.04
CA SER A 36 -10.21 4.33 -8.21
C SER A 36 -8.74 4.27 -7.82
N GLY A 37 -8.34 5.02 -6.79
CA GLY A 37 -6.97 5.01 -6.29
C GLY A 37 -6.58 3.68 -5.65
N VAL A 38 -7.47 3.08 -4.86
CA VAL A 38 -7.29 1.73 -4.30
C VAL A 38 -7.18 0.69 -5.40
N ALA A 39 -8.01 0.76 -6.46
CA ALA A 39 -7.93 -0.15 -7.59
C ALA A 39 -6.58 -0.08 -8.32
N ILE A 40 -6.05 1.13 -8.53
CA ILE A 40 -4.72 1.34 -9.12
C ILE A 40 -3.64 0.68 -8.25
N LEU A 41 -3.68 0.93 -6.94
CA LEU A 41 -2.70 0.39 -6.01
C LEU A 41 -2.80 -1.13 -5.89
N ARG A 42 -4.00 -1.71 -5.83
CA ARG A 42 -4.19 -3.17 -5.80
C ARG A 42 -3.69 -3.83 -7.07
N LYS A 43 -3.87 -3.21 -8.23
CA LYS A 43 -3.29 -3.70 -9.49
C LYS A 43 -1.77 -3.68 -9.44
N ALA A 44 -1.16 -2.60 -8.94
CA ALA A 44 0.29 -2.53 -8.78
C ALA A 44 0.83 -3.58 -7.79
N ALA A 45 0.12 -3.81 -6.68
CA ALA A 45 0.45 -4.87 -5.73
C ALA A 45 0.39 -6.26 -6.40
N ALA A 46 -0.65 -6.52 -7.20
CA ALA A 46 -0.82 -7.78 -7.92
C ALA A 46 0.31 -8.07 -8.93
N THR A 47 0.99 -7.03 -9.42
CA THR A 47 2.17 -7.16 -10.30
C THR A 47 3.50 -7.23 -9.54
N GLY A 48 3.49 -7.37 -8.21
CA GLY A 48 4.69 -7.47 -7.39
C GLY A 48 5.32 -6.14 -6.97
N ASN A 49 4.62 -5.01 -7.11
CA ASN A 49 5.14 -3.71 -6.65
C ASN A 49 5.01 -3.60 -5.12
N ILE A 50 6.12 -3.80 -4.42
CA ILE A 50 6.16 -3.77 -2.94
C ILE A 50 5.74 -2.43 -2.34
N TYR A 51 5.97 -1.32 -3.05
CA TYR A 51 5.58 0.02 -2.61
C TYR A 51 4.06 0.21 -2.62
N ALA A 52 3.33 -0.56 -3.41
CA ALA A 52 1.87 -0.46 -3.48
C ALA A 52 1.19 -0.86 -2.16
N TYR A 53 1.77 -1.80 -1.41
CA TYR A 53 1.27 -2.15 -0.07
C TYR A 53 1.37 -0.97 0.90
N TYR A 54 2.41 -0.15 0.78
CA TYR A 54 2.56 1.07 1.58
C TYR A 54 1.60 2.15 1.11
N GLY A 55 1.42 2.29 -0.21
CA GLY A 55 0.42 3.18 -0.78
C GLY A 55 -0.99 2.87 -0.28
N LEU A 56 -1.36 1.58 -0.22
CA LEU A 56 -2.65 1.13 0.33
C LEU A 56 -2.73 1.43 1.83
N SER A 57 -1.69 1.08 2.57
CA SER A 57 -1.62 1.36 4.00
C SER A 57 -1.80 2.84 4.34
N GLU A 58 -1.15 3.73 3.59
CA GLU A 58 -1.22 5.18 3.78
C GLU A 58 -2.53 5.81 3.29
N VAL A 59 -3.27 5.13 2.42
CA VAL A 59 -4.62 5.53 2.02
C VAL A 59 -5.62 5.21 3.13
N TYR A 60 -5.54 4.03 3.73
CA TYR A 60 -6.37 3.65 4.88
C TYR A 60 -5.93 4.30 6.20
N ASN A 61 -4.68 4.77 6.32
CA ASN A 61 -4.24 5.54 7.49
C ASN A 61 -4.62 7.04 7.40
N GLY A 62 -5.05 7.50 6.22
CA GLY A 62 -5.31 8.90 5.97
C GLY A 62 -6.48 9.46 6.80
N ASP A 63 -6.50 10.78 6.94
CA ASP A 63 -7.63 11.49 7.57
C ASP A 63 -8.79 11.64 6.56
N THR A 64 -9.40 10.51 6.21
CA THR A 64 -10.55 10.43 5.29
C THR A 64 -11.66 9.60 5.93
N PRO A 65 -12.90 9.67 5.42
CA PRO A 65 -13.99 8.79 5.89
C PRO A 65 -13.68 7.30 5.75
N GLN A 66 -12.70 6.94 4.93
CA GLN A 66 -12.25 5.55 4.72
C GLN A 66 -11.10 5.14 5.64
N LYS A 67 -10.75 5.97 6.64
CA LYS A 67 -9.72 5.64 7.62
C LYS A 67 -10.01 4.30 8.29
N ASN A 68 -9.05 3.39 8.24
CA ASN A 68 -9.12 2.07 8.85
C ASN A 68 -7.70 1.60 9.22
N LEU A 69 -7.37 1.65 10.51
CA LEU A 69 -6.05 1.26 11.00
C LEU A 69 -5.77 -0.24 10.86
N VAL A 70 -6.80 -1.08 10.96
CA VAL A 70 -6.70 -2.54 10.75
C VAL A 70 -6.32 -2.84 9.30
N GLU A 71 -7.05 -2.29 8.34
CA GLU A 71 -6.75 -2.47 6.91
C GLU A 71 -5.37 -1.87 6.56
N SER A 72 -5.05 -0.72 7.15
CA SER A 72 -3.75 -0.07 6.99
C SER A 72 -2.59 -0.96 7.46
N ALA A 73 -2.70 -1.54 8.66
CA ALA A 73 -1.68 -2.43 9.21
C ALA A 73 -1.61 -3.76 8.44
N ALA A 74 -2.75 -4.29 7.98
CA ALA A 74 -2.82 -5.55 7.25
C ALA A 74 -2.01 -5.51 5.95
N TYR A 75 -2.05 -4.40 5.19
CA TYR A 75 -1.20 -4.25 3.99
C TYR A 75 0.30 -4.18 4.31
N LEU A 76 0.69 -3.55 5.41
CA LEU A 76 2.10 -3.53 5.84
C LEU A 76 2.56 -4.93 6.29
N ARG A 77 1.70 -5.66 6.98
CA ARG A 77 1.97 -7.05 7.38
C ARG A 77 2.07 -7.97 6.17
N LEU A 78 1.23 -7.78 5.16
CA LEU A 78 1.41 -8.47 3.89
C LEU A 78 2.79 -8.18 3.29
N ALA A 79 3.22 -6.92 3.25
CA ALA A 79 4.57 -6.58 2.76
C ALA A 79 5.67 -7.30 3.59
N TYR A 80 5.52 -7.33 4.91
CA TYR A 80 6.43 -8.04 5.81
C TYR A 80 6.49 -9.55 5.52
N LEU A 81 5.33 -10.20 5.38
CA LEU A 81 5.20 -11.63 5.05
C LEU A 81 5.80 -11.96 3.68
N LEU A 82 5.74 -11.02 2.73
CA LEU A 82 6.36 -11.14 1.41
C LEU A 82 7.86 -10.78 1.40
N GLY A 83 8.47 -10.53 2.56
CA GLY A 83 9.92 -10.35 2.73
C GLY A 83 10.38 -8.92 2.98
N ASP A 84 9.49 -7.91 3.02
CA ASP A 84 9.85 -6.53 3.35
C ASP A 84 9.98 -6.33 4.86
N ARG A 85 11.11 -6.76 5.44
CA ARG A 85 11.36 -6.62 6.88
C ARG A 85 11.28 -5.17 7.39
N LYS A 86 11.49 -4.16 6.52
CA LYS A 86 11.34 -2.74 6.87
C LYS A 86 9.90 -2.35 7.24
N ALA A 87 8.92 -3.15 6.82
CA ALA A 87 7.51 -2.91 7.16
C ALA A 87 7.24 -3.00 8.66
N SER A 88 8.07 -3.74 9.42
CA SER A 88 7.94 -3.86 10.89
C SER A 88 7.88 -2.50 11.60
N VAL A 89 8.74 -1.56 11.20
CA VAL A 89 8.77 -0.20 11.77
C VAL A 89 7.48 0.56 11.45
N ALA A 90 6.97 0.42 10.23
CA ALA A 90 5.73 1.06 9.82
C ALA A 90 4.51 0.46 10.54
N ILE A 91 4.49 -0.85 10.78
CA ILE A 91 3.45 -1.55 11.56
C ILE A 91 3.41 -1.01 12.98
N ALA A 92 4.55 -0.91 13.66
CA ALA A 92 4.64 -0.40 15.03
C ALA A 92 4.09 1.03 15.17
N ARG A 93 4.30 1.87 14.14
CA ARG A 93 3.80 3.26 14.11
C ARG A 93 2.29 3.39 13.99
N ARG A 94 1.57 2.32 13.70
CA ARG A 94 0.10 2.38 13.57
C ARG A 94 -0.62 2.47 14.91
N GLY A 95 0.03 2.10 16.02
CA GLY A 95 -0.51 2.28 17.37
C GLY A 95 -1.79 1.47 17.64
N LEU A 96 -1.87 0.25 17.11
CA LEU A 96 -3.03 -0.64 17.26
C LEU A 96 -3.12 -1.16 18.70
N SER A 97 -4.35 -1.27 19.21
CA SER A 97 -4.68 -2.09 20.37
C SER A 97 -4.48 -3.59 20.10
N ASP A 98 -4.47 -4.41 21.15
CA ASP A 98 -4.32 -5.87 21.02
C ASP A 98 -5.39 -6.50 20.10
N VAL A 99 -6.65 -6.05 20.22
CA VAL A 99 -7.75 -6.54 19.39
C VAL A 99 -7.55 -6.15 17.92
N GLU A 100 -7.15 -4.90 17.66
CA GLU A 100 -6.85 -4.46 16.30
C GLU A 100 -5.64 -5.20 15.73
N ASN A 101 -4.64 -5.53 16.56
CA ASN A 101 -3.49 -6.32 16.13
C ASN A 101 -3.95 -7.70 15.65
N ILE A 102 -4.80 -8.41 16.40
CA ILE A 102 -5.34 -9.70 15.97
C ILE A 102 -6.13 -9.54 14.66
N ALA A 103 -7.02 -8.55 14.57
CA ALA A 103 -7.83 -8.33 13.37
C ALA A 103 -6.97 -8.02 12.13
N ALA A 104 -5.88 -7.26 12.29
CA ALA A 104 -4.98 -6.95 11.20
C ALA A 104 -4.12 -8.16 10.78
N ASP A 105 -3.84 -9.11 11.68
CA ASP A 105 -3.16 -10.37 11.34
C ASP A 105 -4.08 -11.29 10.52
N GLU A 106 -5.34 -11.44 10.95
CA GLU A 106 -6.36 -12.18 10.19
C GLU A 106 -6.56 -11.57 8.80
N ARG A 107 -6.68 -10.24 8.73
CA ARG A 107 -6.83 -9.53 7.47
C ARG A 107 -5.61 -9.70 6.57
N ALA A 108 -4.40 -9.63 7.13
CA ALA A 108 -3.16 -9.86 6.38
C ALA A 108 -3.07 -11.28 5.84
N ALA A 109 -3.55 -12.30 6.58
CA ALA A 109 -3.60 -13.68 6.11
C ALA A 109 -4.53 -13.84 4.88
N VAL A 110 -5.70 -13.19 4.89
CA VAL A 110 -6.59 -13.16 3.72
C VAL A 110 -5.94 -12.45 2.54
N LEU A 111 -5.30 -11.30 2.77
CA LEU A 111 -4.57 -10.58 1.74
C LEU A 111 -3.41 -11.42 1.17
N TYR A 112 -2.71 -12.17 2.02
CA TYR A 112 -1.65 -13.07 1.58
C TYR A 112 -2.17 -14.12 0.61
N GLN A 113 -3.32 -14.74 0.86
CA GLN A 113 -3.91 -15.70 -0.10
C GLN A 113 -4.20 -15.08 -1.46
N ILE A 114 -4.60 -13.80 -1.50
CA ILE A 114 -4.91 -13.07 -2.74
C ILE A 114 -3.63 -12.71 -3.51
N PHE A 115 -2.57 -12.31 -2.81
CA PHE A 115 -1.39 -11.70 -3.41
C PHE A 115 -0.13 -12.60 -3.41
N ALA A 116 -0.14 -13.76 -2.74
CA ALA A 116 1.03 -14.63 -2.65
C ALA A 116 1.44 -15.25 -4.00
N ASN A 117 0.50 -15.34 -4.94
CA ASN A 117 0.78 -15.81 -6.31
C ASN A 117 1.31 -14.70 -7.24
N SER A 118 1.40 -13.45 -6.75
CA SER A 118 2.02 -12.37 -7.51
C SER A 118 3.53 -12.63 -7.68
N PRO A 119 4.16 -12.08 -8.74
CA PRO A 119 5.60 -12.12 -8.87
C PRO A 119 6.27 -11.67 -7.58
N ARG A 120 7.27 -12.42 -7.11
CA ARG A 120 7.96 -12.10 -5.85
C ARG A 120 8.43 -10.65 -5.90
N PRO A 121 8.00 -9.81 -4.96
CA PRO A 121 8.41 -8.42 -4.97
C PRO A 121 9.92 -8.32 -4.85
N SER A 122 10.53 -7.41 -5.60
CA SER A 122 11.96 -7.12 -5.44
C SER A 122 12.20 -6.63 -4.00
N PRO A 123 13.17 -7.20 -3.27
CA PRO A 123 13.50 -6.71 -1.94
C PRO A 123 13.82 -5.23 -1.99
N ARG A 124 13.33 -4.47 -1.01
CA ARG A 124 13.66 -3.05 -0.90
C ARG A 124 15.16 -2.90 -0.59
N PRO A 125 15.88 -1.94 -1.18
CA PRO A 125 17.29 -1.71 -0.86
C PRO A 125 17.51 -1.50 0.64
N PHE A 126 18.62 -2.03 1.14
CA PHE A 126 19.12 -1.73 2.47
C PHE A 126 19.66 -0.29 2.45
N GLU A 127 18.79 0.68 2.76
CA GLU A 127 19.21 2.01 3.25
C GLU A 127 20.15 1.87 4.45
#